data_AF-A0A5K3G5M0-F1
#
_entry.id   AF-A0A5K3G5M0-F1
#
_cell.length_a   1.000
_cell.length_b   1.000
_cell.length_c   1.000
_cell.angle_alpha   90.00
_cell.angle_beta   90.00
_cell.angle_gamma   90.00
#
_symmetry.space_group_name_H-M   'P 1'
#
loop_
_entity.id
_entity.type
_entity.pdbx_description
1 polymer ?
#
loop_
_entity_poly.entity_id
_entity_poly.type
_entity_poly.pdbx_seq_one_letter_code
_entity_poly.pdbx_strand_id
1 'polypeptide(L)' 'LGTNTKVILDNWNIGTTRWLRECVYDRTPKRFSVLAVFFVSAFWHGFYPVYYLCFFSAAFLTLTGR' A
#
# COMPACT_ATOMS: atom_id res chain seq x y z
N LEU A 1 15.93 20.77 -15.65
CA LEU A 1 15.00 20.61 -16.79
C LEU A 1 14.30 19.26 -16.67
N GLY A 2 13.11 19.22 -16.06
CA GLY A 2 12.23 18.05 -16.05
C GLY A 2 11.06 18.32 -16.99
N THR A 3 11.21 17.97 -18.26
CA THR A 3 10.23 18.27 -19.33
C THR A 3 9.15 17.21 -19.50
N ASN A 4 9.10 16.18 -18.65
CA ASN A 4 8.12 15.11 -18.74
C ASN A 4 7.72 14.61 -17.35
N THR A 5 6.42 14.64 -17.03
CA THR A 5 5.87 14.19 -15.75
C THR A 5 6.18 12.72 -15.46
N LYS A 6 6.28 11.88 -16.50
CA LYS A 6 6.70 10.47 -16.35
C LYS A 6 8.13 10.35 -15.81
N VAL A 7 9.05 11.16 -16.30
CA VAL A 7 10.46 11.11 -15.89
C VAL A 7 10.65 11.64 -14.46
N ILE A 8 9.83 12.62 -14.06
CA ILE A 8 9.82 13.13 -12.69
C ILE A 8 9.27 12.07 -11.73
N LEU A 9 8.18 11.39 -12.10
CA LEU A 9 7.58 10.32 -11.30
C LEU A 9 8.46 9.07 -11.24
N ASP A 10 9.14 8.71 -12.33
CA ASP A 10 10.07 7.57 -12.35
C ASP A 10 11.32 7.83 -11.49
N ASN A 11 11.75 9.09 -11.36
CA ASN A 11 12.84 9.47 -10.46
C ASN A 11 12.38 9.76 -9.01
N TRP A 12 11.07 9.95 -8.81
CA TRP A 12 10.50 10.13 -7.48
C TRP A 12 10.26 8.76 -6.85
N ASN A 13 10.97 8.48 -5.75
CA ASN A 13 10.80 7.26 -4.96
C ASN A 13 11.20 5.95 -5.67
N ILE A 14 12.35 5.98 -6.37
CA ILE A 14 12.96 4.85 -7.09
C ILE A 14 13.07 3.58 -6.20
N GLY A 15 13.39 3.76 -4.92
CA GLY A 15 13.50 2.66 -3.94
C GLY A 15 12.18 1.93 -3.73
N THR A 16 11.08 2.66 -3.51
CA THR A 16 9.75 2.06 -3.31
C THR A 16 9.24 1.42 -4.61
N THR A 17 9.48 2.03 -5.77
CA THR A 17 9.12 1.42 -7.07
C THR A 17 9.85 0.09 -7.30
N ARG A 18 11.15 0.03 -6.98
CA ARG A 18 11.92 -1.22 -7.06
C ARG A 18 11.41 -2.26 -6.06
N TRP A 19 11.14 -1.85 -4.82
CA TRP A 19 10.59 -2.72 -3.79
C TRP A 19 9.21 -3.30 -4.18
N LEU A 20 8.29 -2.48 -4.69
CA LEU A 20 6.98 -2.94 -5.19
C LEU A 20 7.13 -3.94 -6.35
N ARG A 21 8.11 -3.73 -7.23
CA ARG A 21 8.39 -4.64 -8.35
C ARG A 21 8.88 -6.00 -7.87
N GLU A 22 9.94 -6.01 -7.06
CA GLU A 22 10.58 -7.26 -6.60
C GLU A 22 9.73 -8.02 -5.58
N CYS A 23 9.05 -7.32 -4.67
CA CYS A 23 8.31 -7.96 -3.57
C CYS A 23 6.86 -8.31 -3.94
N VAL A 24 6.21 -7.55 -4.82
CA VAL A 24 4.77 -7.69 -5.11
C VAL A 24 4.53 -8.11 -6.56
N TYR A 25 5.09 -7.40 -7.53
CA TYR A 25 4.83 -7.66 -8.94
C TYR A 25 5.35 -9.04 -9.38
N ASP A 26 6.59 -9.37 -9.02
CA ASP A 26 7.21 -10.66 -9.42
C ASP A 26 6.65 -11.86 -8.62
N ARG A 27 6.06 -11.62 -7.45
CA ARG A 27 5.49 -12.68 -6.58
C ARG A 27 4.01 -12.93 -6.80
N THR A 28 3.34 -12.10 -7.59
CA THR A 28 1.89 -12.21 -7.83
C THR A 28 1.62 -12.72 -9.25
N PRO A 29 0.62 -13.59 -9.48
CA PRO A 29 0.22 -13.99 -10.82
C PRO A 29 -0.05 -12.77 -11.70
N LYS A 30 0.45 -12.76 -12.95
CA LYS A 30 0.38 -11.59 -13.86
C LYS A 30 -1.02 -11.00 -14.08
N ARG A 31 -2.07 -11.78 -13.79
CA ARG A 31 -3.47 -11.32 -13.86
C ARG A 31 -3.85 -10.35 -12.72
N PHE A 32 -3.17 -10.41 -11.58
CA PHE A 32 -3.45 -9.59 -10.39
C PHE A 32 -2.25 -8.74 -9.94
N SER A 33 -1.09 -8.86 -10.60
CA SER A 33 0.14 -8.17 -10.20
C SER A 33 -0.01 -6.65 -10.16
N VAL A 34 -0.75 -6.06 -11.09
CA VAL A 34 -1.03 -4.61 -11.12
C VAL A 34 -1.90 -4.20 -9.91
N LEU A 35 -3.00 -4.92 -9.66
CA LEU A 35 -3.87 -4.65 -8.51
C LEU A 35 -3.13 -4.81 -7.18
N ALA A 36 -2.30 -5.84 -7.05
CA ALA A 36 -1.51 -6.09 -5.85
C ALA A 36 -0.48 -4.98 -5.60
N VAL A 37 0.21 -4.51 -6.66
CA VAL A 37 1.14 -3.38 -6.56
C VAL A 37 0.41 -2.10 -6.13
N PHE A 38 -0.75 -1.80 -6.72
CA PHE A 38 -1.54 -0.63 -6.30
C PHE A 38 -2.07 -0.75 -4.87
N PHE A 39 -2.49 -1.95 -4.45
CA PHE A 39 -2.94 -2.21 -3.08
C PHE A 39 -1.80 -2.04 -2.07
N VAL A 40 -0.64 -2.66 -2.31
CA VAL A 40 0.54 -2.52 -1.43
C VAL A 40 1.06 -1.09 -1.43
N SER A 41 0.99 -0.38 -2.56
CA SER A 41 1.33 1.05 -2.63
C SER A 41 0.39 1.89 -1.77
N ALA A 42 -0.92 1.62 -1.81
CA ALA A 42 -1.92 2.28 -0.95
C ALA A 42 -1.71 1.97 0.54
N PHE A 43 -1.35 0.74 0.88
CA PHE A 43 -0.97 0.35 2.25
C PHE A 43 0.32 1.06 2.71
N TRP A 44 1.33 1.13 1.84
CA TRP A 44 2.62 1.77 2.13
C TRP A 44 2.49 3.28 2.35
N HIS A 45 1.63 3.95 1.57
CA HIS A 45 1.34 5.38 1.74
C HIS A 45 0.51 5.71 2.99
N GLY A 46 0.04 4.69 3.72
CA GLY A 46 -0.79 4.88 4.91
C GLY A 46 -2.27 4.77 4.57
N PHE A 47 -2.76 3.54 4.51
CA PHE A 47 -4.08 3.28 5.08
C PHE A 47 -3.94 3.61 6.57
N TYR A 48 -4.87 4.29 7.22
CA TYR A 48 -4.81 4.62 8.65
C TYR A 48 -5.45 3.48 9.47
N PRO A 49 -4.93 2.24 9.45
CA PRO A 49 -5.67 1.04 9.81
C PRO A 49 -5.79 0.95 11.34
N VAL A 50 -4.88 1.63 12.04
CA VAL A 50 -4.78 1.78 13.49
C VAL A 50 -6.04 2.41 14.04
N TYR A 51 -6.62 3.42 13.38
CA TYR A 51 -7.87 3.99 13.86
C TYR A 51 -9.00 2.96 13.76
N TYR A 52 -9.15 2.31 12.61
CA TYR A 52 -10.18 1.29 12.42
C TYR A 52 -10.00 0.07 13.35
N LEU A 53 -8.79 -0.44 13.52
CA LEU A 53 -8.49 -1.55 14.44
C LEU A 53 -8.67 -1.16 15.90
N CYS A 54 -8.34 0.07 16.30
CA CYS A 54 -8.50 0.55 17.67
C CYS A 54 -9.98 0.71 18.03
N PHE A 55 -10.78 1.32 17.13
CA PHE A 55 -12.23 1.41 17.30
C PHE A 55 -12.91 0.04 17.25
N PHE A 56 -12.47 -0.85 16.37
CA PHE A 56 -13.00 -2.23 16.30
C PHE A 56 -12.66 -3.03 17.57
N SER A 57 -11.42 -2.93 18.06
CA SER A 57 -11.01 -3.59 19.31
C SER A 57 -11.75 -3.02 20.51
N ALA A 58 -11.92 -1.69 20.58
CA ALA A 58 -12.71 -1.04 21.63
C ALA A 58 -14.19 -1.47 21.60
N ALA A 59 -14.79 -1.57 20.40
CA ALA A 59 -16.14 -2.08 20.23
C ALA A 59 -16.25 -3.55 20.66
N PHE A 60 -15.28 -4.40 20.30
CA PHE A 60 -15.25 -5.81 20.67
C PHE A 60 -15.11 -6.02 22.18
N LEU A 61 -14.25 -5.25 22.85
CA LEU A 61 -14.12 -5.24 24.32
C LEU A 61 -15.42 -4.80 25.00
N THR A 62 -16.09 -3.77 24.47
CA THR A 62 -17.36 -3.28 25.00
C THR A 62 -18.49 -4.30 24.84
N LEU A 63 -18.51 -5.05 23.72
CA LEU A 63 -19.49 -6.11 23.48
C LEU A 63 -19.24 -7.36 24.32
N THR A 64 -17.98 -7.70 24.58
CA THR A 64 -17.60 -8.88 25.37
C THR A 64 -17.72 -8.64 26.88
N GLY A 65 -17.65 -7.38 27.32
CA GLY A 65 -17.79 -6.99 28.74
C GLY A 65 -19.23 -6.76 29.22
N ARG A 66 -20.23 -7.12 28.41
CA ARG A 66 -21.66 -7.15 28.78
C ARG A 66 -22.10 -8.58 29.07
#